data_AF-A0A9E2D9C1-F1
#
_entry.id   AF-A0A9E2D9C1-F1
#
_cell.length_a   1.000
_cell.length_b   1.000
_cell.length_c   1.000
_cell.angle_alpha   90.00
_cell.angle_beta   90.00
_cell.angle_gamma   90.00
#
_symmetry.space_group_name_H-M   'P 1'
#
loop_
_entity.id
_entity.type
_entity.pdbx_description
1 polymer ?
#
loop_
_entity_poly.entity_id
_entity_poly.type
_entity_poly.pdbx_seq_one_letter_code
_entity_poly.pdbx_strand_id
1 'polypeptide(L)'
;MKTIVKYLAIVAGLALISSGSLFAQKSGVFKTYADYSAGKMEYGIDCAKETHKIKLNDFWGKDYITVVHEGKPYDLKKAETWGFQLCEEKLVRFQGKEDYSVSDKSILWIYSEKSTEAGNPKTGGSKTITTFYFSKGGNSDIKELTLLNLKATFPDDHKLHDAIDGQFKSDASLGEFDQFHKHYKINHFLESQGVK
;
A
#
# COMPACT_ATOMS: atom_id res chain seq x y z
N MET A 1 0.69 -49.43 -54.23
CA MET A 1 1.07 -49.83 -52.86
C MET A 1 2.28 -49.02 -52.43
N LYS A 2 2.17 -48.34 -51.27
CA LYS A 2 3.23 -47.85 -50.36
C LYS A 2 4.16 -46.74 -50.89
N THR A 3 3.82 -45.45 -50.75
CA THR A 3 4.15 -44.51 -49.64
C THR A 3 5.63 -44.38 -49.28
N ILE A 4 6.25 -43.24 -49.62
CA ILE A 4 7.40 -42.69 -48.89
C ILE A 4 7.12 -41.21 -48.58
N VAL A 5 6.98 -40.96 -47.29
CA VAL A 5 6.65 -39.69 -46.62
C VAL A 5 7.88 -38.77 -46.67
N LYS A 6 7.71 -37.54 -47.16
CA LYS A 6 8.71 -36.47 -46.99
C LYS A 6 8.46 -35.78 -45.66
N TYR A 7 9.34 -35.99 -44.69
CA TYR A 7 9.36 -35.22 -43.44
C TYR A 7 10.12 -33.91 -43.67
N LEU A 8 9.38 -32.80 -43.77
CA LEU A 8 9.91 -31.45 -43.58
C LEU A 8 9.49 -31.01 -42.18
N ALA A 9 10.42 -31.10 -41.23
CA ALA A 9 10.23 -30.57 -39.88
C ALA A 9 10.33 -29.03 -39.95
N ILE A 10 9.19 -28.36 -40.04
CA ILE A 10 9.11 -26.91 -39.81
C ILE A 10 9.01 -26.73 -38.31
N VAL A 11 10.14 -26.41 -37.67
CA VAL A 11 10.16 -25.95 -36.28
C VAL A 11 9.66 -24.50 -36.28
N ALA A 12 8.35 -24.33 -36.12
CA ALA A 12 7.76 -23.03 -35.81
C ALA A 12 8.06 -22.71 -34.35
N GLY A 13 9.16 -22.00 -34.10
CA GLY A 13 9.43 -21.41 -32.79
C GLY A 13 8.38 -20.33 -32.50
N LEU A 14 7.38 -20.64 -31.68
CA LEU A 14 6.57 -19.60 -31.05
C LEU A 14 7.47 -18.83 -30.08
N ALA A 15 7.97 -17.68 -30.53
CA ALA A 15 8.43 -16.66 -29.61
C ALA A 15 7.20 -16.16 -28.84
N LEU A 16 7.03 -16.67 -27.61
CA LEU A 16 6.17 -16.06 -26.61
C LEU A 16 6.77 -14.69 -26.28
N ILE A 17 6.43 -13.68 -27.08
CA ILE A 17 6.62 -12.30 -26.68
C ILE A 17 5.63 -12.10 -25.53
N SER A 18 6.10 -12.24 -24.30
CA SER A 18 5.35 -11.81 -23.13
C SER A 18 5.18 -10.31 -23.27
N SER A 19 4.05 -9.89 -23.83
CA SER A 19 3.55 -8.53 -23.75
C SER A 19 3.25 -8.28 -22.28
N GLY A 20 4.29 -8.00 -21.49
CA GLY A 20 4.12 -7.33 -20.23
C GLY A 20 3.40 -6.04 -20.57
N SER A 21 2.12 -5.97 -20.22
CA SER A 21 1.36 -4.74 -20.29
C SER A 21 2.14 -3.73 -19.47
N LEU A 22 2.87 -2.85 -20.17
CA LEU A 22 3.33 -1.58 -19.63
C LEU A 22 2.06 -0.78 -19.36
N PHE A 23 1.35 -1.12 -18.27
CA PHE A 23 0.37 -0.23 -17.72
C PHE A 23 1.12 1.07 -17.51
N ALA A 24 0.64 2.14 -18.15
CA ALA A 24 1.21 3.46 -17.95
C ALA A 24 1.24 3.71 -16.44
N GLN A 25 2.44 3.70 -15.85
CA GLN A 25 2.61 4.02 -14.45
C GLN A 25 2.11 5.45 -14.30
N LYS A 26 1.12 5.65 -13.42
CA LYS A 26 0.54 6.97 -13.17
C LYS A 26 0.98 7.46 -11.81
N SER A 27 1.21 8.76 -11.74
CA SER A 27 1.51 9.47 -10.51
C SER A 27 0.61 10.68 -10.41
N GLY A 28 0.16 11.02 -9.21
CA GLY A 28 -0.81 12.10 -9.02
C GLY A 28 -1.46 12.07 -7.65
N VAL A 29 -2.31 13.06 -7.41
CA VAL A 29 -2.99 13.27 -6.13
C VAL A 29 -4.46 12.90 -6.24
N PHE A 30 -5.01 12.31 -5.19
CA PHE A 30 -6.43 12.01 -5.07
C PHE A 30 -7.04 12.92 -4.00
N LYS A 31 -8.04 13.71 -4.39
CA LYS A 31 -8.72 14.61 -3.46
C LYS A 31 -9.58 13.84 -2.47
N THR A 32 -10.30 12.83 -2.95
CA THR A 32 -11.18 11.96 -2.15
C THR A 32 -10.90 10.48 -2.38
N TYR A 33 -11.43 9.61 -1.49
CA TYR A 33 -11.41 8.17 -1.75
C TYR A 33 -12.18 7.80 -3.03
N ALA A 34 -13.27 8.50 -3.33
CA ALA A 34 -14.04 8.29 -4.56
C ALA A 34 -13.20 8.58 -5.81
N ASP A 35 -12.39 9.64 -5.77
CA ASP A 35 -11.44 9.94 -6.86
C ASP A 35 -10.41 8.81 -7.03
N TYR A 36 -9.87 8.26 -5.93
CA TYR A 36 -9.00 7.08 -5.98
C TYR A 36 -9.70 5.87 -6.58
N SER A 37 -10.90 5.53 -6.11
CA SER A 37 -11.66 4.38 -6.62
C SER A 37 -12.03 4.52 -8.10
N ALA A 38 -12.24 5.75 -8.57
CA ALA A 38 -12.51 6.06 -9.98
C ALA A 38 -11.25 6.23 -10.84
N GLY A 39 -10.05 6.20 -10.23
CA GLY A 39 -8.78 6.47 -10.92
C GLY A 39 -8.63 7.93 -11.39
N LYS A 40 -9.36 8.88 -10.79
CA LYS A 40 -9.33 10.30 -11.09
C LYS A 40 -8.23 10.98 -10.27
N MET A 41 -7.18 11.45 -10.93
CA MET A 41 -6.04 12.11 -10.29
C MET A 41 -6.01 13.60 -10.61
N GLU A 42 -5.83 14.44 -9.60
CA GLU A 42 -5.37 15.81 -9.75
C GLU A 42 -3.85 15.84 -9.94
N TYR A 43 -3.38 16.78 -10.76
CA TYR A 43 -1.96 16.88 -11.12
C TYR A 43 -1.38 15.55 -11.62
N GLY A 44 -2.20 14.74 -12.30
CA GLY A 44 -1.81 13.41 -12.75
C GLY A 44 -0.84 13.46 -13.94
N ILE A 45 0.14 12.55 -13.96
CA ILE A 45 1.05 12.35 -15.10
C ILE A 45 1.08 10.91 -15.55
N ASP A 46 1.52 10.75 -16.80
CA ASP A 46 2.00 9.50 -17.36
C ASP A 46 3.52 9.40 -17.10
N CYS A 47 3.92 8.50 -16.21
CA CYS A 47 5.32 8.34 -15.80
C CYS A 47 6.25 7.88 -16.94
N ALA A 48 5.70 7.40 -18.05
CA ALA A 48 6.49 7.08 -19.24
C ALA A 48 6.83 8.31 -20.09
N LYS A 49 6.09 9.42 -19.92
CA LYS A 49 6.20 10.62 -20.75
C LYS A 49 6.71 11.83 -19.98
N GLU A 50 6.44 11.87 -18.69
CA GLU A 50 6.68 13.04 -17.86
C GLU A 50 7.29 12.63 -16.51
N THR A 51 8.07 13.54 -15.93
CA THR A 51 8.59 13.38 -14.57
C THR A 51 8.15 14.58 -13.74
N HIS A 52 7.05 14.44 -13.01
CA HIS A 52 6.71 15.39 -11.95
C HIS A 52 7.28 14.92 -10.60
N LYS A 53 7.39 15.85 -9.65
CA LYS A 53 7.89 15.52 -8.31
C LYS A 53 6.83 15.87 -7.28
N ILE A 54 6.28 14.85 -6.64
CA ILE A 54 5.51 15.03 -5.40
C ILE A 54 6.53 14.96 -4.27
N LYS A 55 6.70 16.08 -3.57
CA LYS A 55 7.56 16.18 -2.41
C LYS A 55 6.70 16.03 -1.16
N LEU A 56 6.83 14.86 -0.58
CA LEU A 56 6.56 14.60 0.81
C LEU A 56 7.51 15.48 1.64
N ASN A 57 7.01 16.58 2.19
CA ASN A 57 7.81 17.53 2.97
C ASN A 57 8.05 16.98 4.40
N ASP A 58 8.60 15.77 4.48
CA ASP A 58 8.59 14.90 5.67
C ASP A 58 9.47 15.38 6.81
N PHE A 59 10.40 16.30 6.54
CA PHE A 59 11.39 16.71 7.54
C PHE A 59 10.79 17.39 8.79
N TRP A 60 9.51 17.81 8.78
CA TRP A 60 8.90 18.58 9.88
C TRP A 60 7.40 18.31 10.13
N GLY A 61 6.83 17.21 9.64
CA GLY A 61 5.40 16.91 9.88
C GLY A 61 4.44 18.00 9.41
N LYS A 62 4.76 18.64 8.27
CA LYS A 62 3.95 19.72 7.71
C LYS A 62 2.55 19.21 7.34
N ASP A 63 1.56 20.07 7.49
CA ASP A 63 0.16 19.79 7.18
C ASP A 63 -0.17 19.83 5.68
N TYR A 64 0.84 19.94 4.81
CA TYR A 64 0.70 19.97 3.35
C TYR A 64 1.82 19.18 2.63
N ILE A 65 1.54 18.81 1.39
CA ILE A 65 2.51 18.31 0.41
C ILE A 65 2.75 19.34 -0.68
N THR A 66 3.93 19.32 -1.29
CA THR A 66 4.22 20.15 -2.48
C THR A 66 4.24 19.27 -3.72
N VAL A 67 3.35 19.56 -4.66
CA VAL A 67 3.30 18.93 -5.99
C VAL A 67 3.93 19.89 -6.98
N VAL A 68 4.98 19.47 -7.68
CA VAL A 68 5.55 20.26 -8.79
C VAL A 68 5.00 19.73 -10.10
N HIS A 69 4.00 20.40 -10.67
CA HIS A 69 3.34 20.01 -11.91
C HIS A 69 3.58 21.08 -12.98
N GLU A 70 3.99 20.68 -14.19
CA GLU A 70 4.36 21.60 -15.28
C GLU A 70 5.36 22.71 -14.85
N GLY A 71 6.31 22.35 -13.98
CA GLY A 71 7.33 23.28 -13.47
C GLY A 71 6.83 24.27 -12.40
N LYS A 72 5.54 24.22 -12.03
CA LYS A 72 4.96 25.09 -11.00
C LYS A 72 4.70 24.30 -9.70
N PRO A 73 5.10 24.81 -8.53
CA PRO A 73 4.79 24.20 -7.26
C PRO A 73 3.36 24.52 -6.80
N TYR A 74 2.68 23.53 -6.24
CA TYR A 74 1.36 23.62 -5.63
C TYR A 74 1.41 23.00 -4.24
N ASP A 75 1.03 23.75 -3.21
CA ASP A 75 0.94 23.25 -1.85
C ASP A 75 -0.50 22.79 -1.56
N LEU A 76 -0.65 21.51 -1.24
CA LEU A 76 -1.94 20.88 -0.98
C LEU A 76 -2.00 20.40 0.46
N LYS A 77 -3.01 20.85 1.21
CA LYS A 77 -3.20 20.43 2.60
C LYS A 77 -3.52 18.93 2.67
N LYS A 78 -2.82 18.21 3.53
CA LYS A 78 -3.03 16.78 3.81
C LYS A 78 -4.43 16.53 4.37
N ALA A 79 -4.92 17.40 5.27
CA ALA A 79 -6.25 17.26 5.86
C ALA A 79 -7.41 17.40 4.85
N GLU A 80 -7.14 18.00 3.68
CA GLU A 80 -8.13 18.18 2.60
C GLU A 80 -7.84 17.25 1.41
N THR A 81 -6.88 16.34 1.52
CA THR A 81 -6.43 15.48 0.43
C THR A 81 -6.46 14.04 0.90
N TRP A 82 -7.04 13.13 0.13
CA TRP A 82 -7.12 11.73 0.56
C TRP A 82 -5.75 11.04 0.51
N GLY A 83 -4.96 11.29 -0.53
CA GLY A 83 -3.66 10.67 -0.69
C GLY A 83 -3.04 10.94 -2.04
N PHE A 84 -1.92 10.30 -2.34
CA PHE A 84 -1.28 10.35 -3.64
C PHE A 84 -0.63 9.02 -3.99
N GLN A 85 -0.38 8.83 -5.28
CA GLN A 85 0.35 7.69 -5.81
C GLN A 85 1.57 8.17 -6.58
N LEU A 86 2.70 7.47 -6.41
CA LEU A 86 3.91 7.67 -7.19
C LEU A 86 4.00 6.65 -8.34
N CYS A 87 4.92 6.90 -9.27
CA CYS A 87 5.16 6.06 -10.44
C CYS A 87 5.50 4.59 -10.09
N GLU A 88 6.14 4.37 -8.94
CA GLU A 88 6.48 3.04 -8.43
C GLU A 88 5.29 2.34 -7.74
N GLU A 89 4.06 2.79 -7.99
CA GLU A 89 2.83 2.34 -7.33
C GLU A 89 2.83 2.52 -5.81
N LYS A 90 3.79 3.28 -5.26
CA LYS A 90 3.79 3.68 -3.86
C LYS A 90 2.61 4.60 -3.61
N LEU A 91 1.61 4.06 -2.91
CA LEU A 91 0.41 4.76 -2.48
C LEU A 91 0.60 5.26 -1.05
N VAL A 92 0.29 6.52 -0.82
CA VAL A 92 0.30 7.15 0.51
C VAL A 92 -1.05 7.77 0.75
N ARG A 93 -1.61 7.52 1.95
CA ARG A 93 -2.88 8.08 2.39
C ARG A 93 -2.64 9.08 3.53
N PHE A 94 -3.44 10.13 3.58
CA PHE A 94 -3.39 11.10 4.67
C PHE A 94 -4.55 10.91 5.66
N GLN A 95 -4.28 11.23 6.93
CA GLN A 95 -5.31 11.46 7.94
C GLN A 95 -4.86 12.61 8.85
N GLY A 96 -5.57 13.74 8.74
CA GLY A 96 -5.11 14.98 9.37
C GLY A 96 -3.80 15.46 8.73
N LYS A 97 -2.73 15.57 9.53
CA LYS A 97 -1.39 15.98 9.08
C LYS A 97 -0.44 14.81 8.82
N GLU A 98 -0.86 13.60 9.20
CA GLU A 98 -0.03 12.41 9.13
C GLU A 98 -0.16 11.75 7.75
N ASP A 99 0.89 11.06 7.34
CA ASP A 99 0.96 10.31 6.09
C ASP A 99 1.31 8.85 6.34
N TYR A 100 0.60 7.98 5.64
CA TYR A 100 0.60 6.54 5.88
C TYR A 100 0.90 5.83 4.57
N SER A 101 2.07 5.19 4.47
CA SER A 101 2.44 4.40 3.29
C SER A 101 1.62 3.11 3.29
N VAL A 102 0.86 2.87 2.22
CA VAL A 102 0.04 1.67 2.08
C VAL A 102 0.93 0.47 1.78
N SER A 103 0.88 -0.53 2.65
CA SER A 103 1.68 -1.75 2.55
C SER A 103 0.89 -2.97 2.05
N ASP A 104 -0.41 -3.03 2.33
CA ASP A 104 -1.30 -4.11 1.90
C ASP A 104 -2.75 -3.59 1.79
N LYS A 105 -3.49 -4.07 0.78
CA LYS A 105 -4.85 -3.62 0.43
C LYS A 105 -5.81 -4.81 0.33
N SER A 106 -5.90 -5.62 1.37
CA SER A 106 -6.87 -6.72 1.47
C SER A 106 -8.05 -6.30 2.38
N ILE A 107 -8.62 -7.24 3.14
CA ILE A 107 -9.71 -7.04 4.12
C ILE A 107 -9.42 -5.85 5.01
N LEU A 108 -8.19 -5.78 5.55
CA LEU A 108 -7.66 -4.56 6.13
C LEU A 108 -6.68 -3.93 5.16
N TRP A 109 -6.78 -2.62 5.04
CA TRP A 109 -5.72 -1.82 4.44
C TRP A 109 -4.70 -1.56 5.52
N ILE A 110 -3.50 -2.11 5.35
CA ILE A 110 -2.40 -1.97 6.31
C ILE A 110 -1.45 -0.91 5.81
N TYR A 111 -1.03 -0.07 6.74
CA TYR A 111 -0.10 1.02 6.51
C TYR A 111 1.14 0.86 7.39
N SER A 112 2.25 1.43 6.92
CA SER A 112 3.48 1.53 7.69
C SER A 112 3.95 2.97 7.80
N GLU A 113 4.46 3.30 8.98
CA GLU A 113 5.15 4.55 9.27
C GLU A 113 6.51 4.20 9.88
N LYS A 114 7.59 4.81 9.35
CA LYS A 114 8.93 4.62 9.89
C LYS A 114 9.32 5.84 10.69
N SER A 115 9.47 5.68 12.00
CA SER A 115 9.99 6.71 12.89
C SER A 115 11.44 6.41 13.26
N THR A 116 12.19 7.46 13.60
CA THR A 116 13.54 7.33 14.14
C THR A 116 13.50 7.73 15.61
N GLU A 117 13.75 6.78 16.50
CA GLU A 117 13.88 7.06 17.92
C GLU A 117 15.34 7.29 18.28
N ALA A 118 15.58 8.28 19.14
CA ALA A 118 16.88 8.49 19.75
C ALA A 118 17.21 7.26 20.62
N GLY A 119 18.30 6.58 20.32
CA GLY A 119 18.81 5.49 21.13
C GLY A 119 19.38 5.98 22.45
N ASN A 120 19.89 5.04 23.25
CA ASN A 120 20.43 5.33 24.57
C ASN A 120 21.53 6.42 24.49
N PRO A 121 21.40 7.54 25.26
CA PRO A 121 22.37 8.64 25.26
C PRO A 121 23.82 8.19 25.52
N LYS A 122 24.00 7.05 26.22
CA LYS A 122 25.33 6.51 26.55
C LYS A 122 26.02 5.78 25.41
N THR A 123 25.27 5.26 24.42
CA THR A 123 25.84 4.46 23.32
C THR A 123 25.76 5.15 21.97
N GLY A 124 25.14 6.33 21.88
CA GLY A 124 25.10 7.15 20.66
C GLY A 124 24.56 6.36 19.47
N GLY A 125 23.24 6.20 19.38
CA GLY A 125 22.63 5.53 18.24
C GLY A 125 21.22 6.05 18.00
N SER A 126 20.70 5.85 16.80
CA SER A 126 19.27 6.02 16.52
C SER A 126 18.72 4.68 16.06
N LYS A 127 17.49 4.36 16.45
CA LYS A 127 16.82 3.13 16.03
C LYS A 127 15.65 3.51 15.14
N THR A 128 15.59 2.92 13.94
CA THR A 128 14.38 3.00 13.13
C THR A 128 13.34 2.03 13.67
N ILE A 129 12.16 2.53 13.98
CA ILE A 129 11.00 1.74 14.39
C ILE A 129 9.96 1.86 13.28
N THR A 130 9.33 0.73 12.98
CA THR A 130 8.20 0.70 12.06
C THR A 130 6.95 0.46 12.88
N THR A 131 6.05 1.43 12.86
CA THR A 131 4.72 1.32 13.46
C THR A 131 3.73 0.96 12.36
N PHE A 132 2.84 0.01 12.65
CA PHE A 132 1.81 -0.42 11.71
C PHE A 132 0.47 0.18 12.10
N TYR A 133 -0.29 0.55 11.08
CA TYR A 133 -1.64 1.05 11.21
C TYR A 133 -2.54 0.27 10.25
N PHE A 134 -3.85 0.38 10.43
CA PHE A 134 -4.81 -0.22 9.52
C PHE A 134 -6.10 0.59 9.43
N SER A 135 -6.88 0.28 8.40
CA SER A 135 -8.28 0.66 8.28
C SER A 135 -9.06 -0.49 7.67
N LYS A 136 -10.39 -0.53 7.88
CA LYS A 136 -11.28 -1.56 7.27
C LYS A 136 -11.39 -1.42 5.75
N GLY A 137 -10.85 -0.35 5.18
CA GLY A 137 -10.88 -0.05 3.76
C GLY A 137 -10.47 1.40 3.51
N GLY A 138 -10.28 1.77 2.24
CA GLY A 138 -9.69 3.07 1.91
C GLY A 138 -10.50 4.31 2.33
N ASN A 139 -11.76 4.18 2.74
CA ASN A 139 -12.58 5.29 3.26
C ASN A 139 -12.74 5.31 4.78
N SER A 140 -12.26 4.28 5.49
CA SER A 140 -12.41 4.17 6.94
C SER A 140 -11.25 4.83 7.68
N ASP A 141 -11.47 5.24 8.92
CA ASP A 141 -10.40 5.83 9.74
C ASP A 141 -9.22 4.87 9.91
N ILE A 142 -8.02 5.45 9.86
CA ILE A 142 -6.75 4.78 10.12
C ILE A 142 -6.54 4.74 11.64
N LYS A 143 -6.26 3.55 12.16
CA LYS A 143 -6.00 3.26 13.57
C LYS A 143 -4.70 2.47 13.69
N GLU A 144 -4.02 2.57 14.83
CA GLU A 144 -2.84 1.76 15.09
C GLU A 144 -3.21 0.26 15.08
N LEU A 145 -2.34 -0.58 14.51
CA LEU A 145 -2.55 -2.02 14.37
C LEU A 145 -2.27 -2.73 15.70
N THR A 146 -3.25 -2.68 16.59
CA THR A 146 -3.26 -3.37 17.88
C THR A 146 -4.42 -4.36 17.94
N LEU A 147 -4.29 -5.40 18.78
CA LEU A 147 -5.35 -6.37 19.02
C LEU A 147 -6.63 -5.70 19.52
N LEU A 148 -6.49 -4.66 20.34
CA LEU A 148 -7.61 -3.88 20.85
C LEU A 148 -8.36 -3.16 19.72
N ASN A 149 -7.64 -2.40 18.88
CA ASN A 149 -8.25 -1.66 17.77
C ASN A 149 -8.84 -2.60 16.72
N LEU A 150 -8.18 -3.73 16.48
CA LEU A 150 -8.63 -4.76 15.55
C LEU A 150 -9.97 -5.36 16.01
N LYS A 151 -10.07 -5.82 17.25
CA LYS A 151 -11.34 -6.33 17.81
C LYS A 151 -12.42 -5.26 17.85
N ALA A 152 -12.07 -4.01 18.19
CA ALA A 152 -13.02 -2.90 18.14
C ALA A 152 -13.55 -2.59 16.73
N THR A 153 -12.93 -3.11 15.66
CA THR A 153 -13.41 -2.99 14.27
C THR A 153 -14.49 -4.03 13.92
N PHE A 154 -14.60 -5.10 14.72
CA PHE A 154 -15.57 -6.19 14.55
C PHE A 154 -16.35 -6.47 15.85
N PRO A 155 -16.97 -5.46 16.48
CA PRO A 155 -17.44 -5.52 17.86
C PRO A 155 -18.42 -6.68 18.15
N ASP A 156 -19.22 -7.06 17.15
CA ASP A 156 -20.28 -8.08 17.28
C ASP A 156 -19.80 -9.50 16.94
N ASP A 157 -18.56 -9.68 16.46
CA ASP A 157 -18.02 -10.98 16.08
C ASP A 157 -17.13 -11.59 17.17
N HIS A 158 -17.79 -12.05 18.24
CA HIS A 158 -17.10 -12.69 19.36
C HIS A 158 -16.30 -13.93 18.96
N LYS A 159 -16.76 -14.69 17.96
CA LYS A 159 -16.02 -15.87 17.46
C LYS A 159 -14.73 -15.46 16.81
N LEU A 160 -14.75 -14.39 16.02
CA LEU A 160 -13.55 -13.81 15.43
C LEU A 160 -12.60 -13.29 16.51
N HIS A 161 -13.11 -12.66 17.57
CA HIS A 161 -12.27 -12.21 18.69
C HIS A 161 -11.52 -13.38 19.35
N ASP A 162 -12.22 -14.47 19.66
CA ASP A 162 -11.61 -15.66 20.25
C ASP A 162 -10.55 -16.27 19.31
N ALA A 163 -10.84 -16.31 18.01
CA ALA A 163 -9.91 -16.81 17.01
C ALA A 163 -8.65 -15.91 16.87
N ILE A 164 -8.81 -14.58 16.93
CA ILE A 164 -7.70 -13.62 16.94
C ILE A 164 -6.83 -13.84 18.17
N ASP A 165 -7.41 -13.93 19.37
CA ASP A 165 -6.67 -14.16 20.62
C ASP A 165 -5.98 -15.55 20.64
N GLY A 166 -6.58 -16.52 19.93
CA GLY A 166 -6.00 -17.84 19.68
C GLY A 166 -4.72 -17.78 18.83
N GLN A 167 -4.75 -17.02 17.73
CA GLN A 167 -3.69 -16.97 16.72
C GLN A 167 -2.58 -15.94 17.03
N PHE A 168 -2.94 -14.77 17.55
CA PHE A 168 -2.03 -13.63 17.75
C PHE A 168 -1.83 -13.36 19.23
N LYS A 169 -0.59 -13.45 19.71
CA LYS A 169 -0.26 -13.31 21.15
C LYS A 169 0.19 -11.91 21.55
N SER A 170 0.46 -11.04 20.57
CA SER A 170 0.89 -9.66 20.79
C SER A 170 0.57 -8.80 19.59
N ASP A 171 0.50 -7.48 19.79
CA ASP A 171 0.31 -6.51 18.71
C ASP A 171 1.42 -6.63 17.64
N ALA A 172 2.66 -6.91 18.06
CA ALA A 172 3.79 -7.12 17.16
C ALA A 172 3.54 -8.27 16.16
N SER A 173 2.84 -9.34 16.57
CA SER A 173 2.54 -10.48 15.71
C SER A 173 1.53 -10.14 14.58
N LEU A 174 0.76 -9.06 14.72
CA LEU A 174 -0.17 -8.60 13.68
C LEU A 174 0.56 -8.02 12.46
N GLY A 175 1.70 -7.37 12.69
CA GLY A 175 2.54 -6.74 11.66
C GLY A 175 3.48 -7.70 10.94
N GLU A 176 3.41 -9.00 11.23
CA GLU A 176 4.24 -10.00 10.56
C GLU A 176 3.78 -10.22 9.11
N PHE A 177 4.72 -10.13 8.18
CA PHE A 177 4.45 -10.33 6.76
C PHE A 177 4.62 -11.80 6.37
N ASP A 178 3.63 -12.35 5.67
CA ASP A 178 3.71 -13.65 5.04
C ASP A 178 4.32 -13.50 3.64
N GLN A 179 5.58 -13.92 3.50
CA GLN A 179 6.30 -13.85 2.22
C GLN A 179 5.75 -14.79 1.15
N PHE A 180 5.12 -15.91 1.55
CA PHE A 180 4.57 -16.88 0.63
C PHE A 180 3.27 -16.37 0.00
N HIS A 181 2.38 -15.84 0.82
CA HIS A 181 1.11 -15.27 0.36
C HIS A 181 1.21 -13.80 -0.07
N LYS A 182 2.34 -13.12 0.20
CA LYS A 182 2.58 -11.70 -0.08
C LYS A 182 1.55 -10.77 0.58
N HIS A 183 1.09 -11.15 1.76
CA HIS A 183 0.13 -10.41 2.58
C HIS A 183 0.60 -10.36 4.03
N TYR A 184 0.08 -9.44 4.82
CA TYR A 184 0.28 -9.54 6.27
C TYR A 184 -0.48 -10.74 6.83
N LYS A 185 0.10 -11.41 7.82
CA LYS A 185 -0.49 -12.60 8.44
C LYS A 185 -1.90 -12.34 8.97
N ILE A 186 -2.17 -11.13 9.47
CA ILE A 186 -3.51 -10.77 9.92
C ILE A 186 -4.52 -10.75 8.76
N ASN A 187 -4.17 -10.20 7.59
CA ASN A 187 -5.08 -10.20 6.44
C ASN A 187 -5.35 -11.62 5.94
N HIS A 188 -4.30 -12.43 5.79
CA HIS A 188 -4.46 -13.84 5.40
C HIS A 188 -5.31 -14.62 6.41
N PHE A 189 -5.13 -14.36 7.71
CA PHE A 189 -5.95 -14.95 8.75
C PHE A 189 -7.42 -14.54 8.60
N LEU A 190 -7.73 -13.25 8.45
CA LEU A 190 -9.11 -12.76 8.30
C LEU A 190 -9.81 -13.36 7.06
N GLU A 191 -9.08 -13.53 5.96
CA GLU A 191 -9.56 -14.22 4.75
C GLU A 191 -9.93 -15.67 5.05
N SER A 192 -9.09 -16.38 5.82
CA SER A 192 -9.37 -17.76 6.24
C SER A 192 -10.59 -17.89 7.16
N GLN A 193 -10.92 -16.83 7.90
CA GLN A 193 -12.12 -16.75 8.74
C GLN A 193 -13.38 -16.35 7.94
N GLY A 194 -13.26 -16.08 6.63
CA GLY A 194 -14.39 -15.71 5.77
C GLY A 194 -14.88 -14.26 5.95
N VAL A 195 -14.05 -13.41 6.56
CA VAL A 195 -14.32 -11.97 6.66
C VAL A 195 -14.22 -11.35 5.26
N LYS A 196 -15.07 -10.37 4.96
CA LYS A 196 -15.15 -9.68 3.66
C LYS A 196 -15.09 -8.17 3.84
#